data_AF-A0ABD6EM39-F1
#
_entry.id   AF-A0ABD6EM39-F1
#
_cell.length_a   1.000
_cell.length_b   1.000
_cell.length_c   1.000
_cell.angle_alpha   90.00
_cell.angle_beta   90.00
_cell.angle_gamma   90.00
#
_symmetry.space_group_name_H-M   'P 1'
#
loop_
_entity.id
_entity.type
_entity.pdbx_description
1 polymer ?
#
loop_
_entity_poly.entity_id
_entity_poly.type
_entity_poly.pdbx_seq_one_letter_code
_entity_poly.pdbx_strand_id
1 'polypeptide(L)'
;MTGTLLFQSISAPLSTVASGILAIAISQTAVLHFNARLLLTGFAIASVITNTGMTVYSIQVLVYIFGSNDIDRCYILTFSSSQCRDMRRLYSLGRCWLILSLFVIAIERTIATIWCRIYEKRNYHYIGLSLAVIQYALPFVLVYGVHSSDPQSRYLYCDNELTIAKKDYAGIVVCVIVLQMIAIVTFIALWSYNIARKRLSDNLQMQSLQTQYQLNENVTTTKTMIPLVALNAFMLSARIALLIFAYPSHYDPTTPKTKSFEEVVVYAHFSELQRSLTPISTFIAVVCFTKQNVHVRNSLRKLLMLGSPKNKVRPQNGVSNVQAVTNAYFSQLAKQWL
;
A
#
# COMPACT_ATOMS: atom_id res chain seq x y z
N MET A 1 17.26 15.34 -13.79
CA MET A 1 16.17 14.51 -14.34
C MET A 1 16.66 13.14 -14.82
N THR A 2 17.72 13.06 -15.64
CA THR A 2 18.22 11.76 -16.12
C THR A 2 18.66 10.82 -14.99
N GLY A 3 19.37 11.33 -13.98
CA GLY A 3 19.79 10.53 -12.82
C GLY A 3 18.61 9.94 -12.02
N THR A 4 17.50 10.68 -11.86
CA THR A 4 16.30 10.17 -11.19
C THR A 4 15.61 9.10 -12.04
N LEU A 5 15.53 9.27 -13.36
CA LEU A 5 14.97 8.26 -14.27
C LEU A 5 15.79 6.95 -14.28
N LEU A 6 17.13 7.05 -14.26
CA LEU A 6 18.01 5.89 -14.13
C LEU A 6 17.85 5.18 -12.78
N PHE A 7 17.71 5.93 -11.70
CA PHE A 7 17.43 5.35 -10.39
C PHE A 7 16.08 4.62 -10.39
N GLN A 8 15.04 5.21 -10.98
CA GLN A 8 13.71 4.62 -11.08
C GLN A 8 13.72 3.34 -11.94
N SER A 9 14.45 3.32 -13.06
CA SER A 9 14.53 2.14 -13.94
C SER A 9 15.21 0.94 -13.28
N ILE A 10 16.02 1.15 -12.25
CA ILE A 10 16.66 0.07 -11.48
C ILE A 10 15.86 -0.27 -10.22
N SER A 11 15.44 0.73 -9.45
CA SER A 11 14.77 0.52 -8.15
C SER A 11 13.34 0.01 -8.29
N ALA A 12 12.60 0.42 -9.32
CA ALA A 12 11.21 -0.01 -9.51
C ALA A 12 11.09 -1.50 -9.85
N PRO A 13 11.86 -2.09 -10.79
CA PRO A 13 11.82 -3.54 -11.04
C PRO A 13 12.14 -4.38 -9.81
N LEU A 14 13.16 -4.00 -9.04
CA LEU A 14 13.52 -4.68 -7.78
C LEU A 14 12.35 -4.64 -6.79
N SER A 15 11.69 -3.49 -6.68
CA SER A 15 10.53 -3.29 -5.80
C SER A 15 9.30 -4.04 -6.31
N THR A 16 9.11 -4.18 -7.63
CA THR A 16 8.07 -5.01 -8.25
C THR A 16 8.25 -6.47 -7.87
N VAL A 17 9.46 -7.01 -8.02
CA VAL A 17 9.76 -8.41 -7.67
C VAL A 17 9.53 -8.64 -6.18
N ALA A 18 10.06 -7.76 -5.31
CA ALA A 18 9.87 -7.85 -3.87
C ALA A 18 8.38 -7.82 -3.46
N SER A 19 7.59 -6.93 -4.08
CA SER A 19 6.15 -6.81 -3.83
C SER A 19 5.36 -8.03 -4.33
N GLY A 20 5.74 -8.60 -5.48
CA GLY A 20 5.13 -9.81 -6.02
C GLY A 20 5.37 -11.02 -5.12
N ILE A 21 6.61 -11.19 -4.66
CA ILE A 21 6.96 -12.24 -3.69
C ILE A 21 6.16 -12.05 -2.39
N LEU A 22 6.04 -10.81 -1.90
CA LEU A 22 5.22 -10.51 -0.72
C LEU A 22 3.75 -10.87 -0.93
N ALA A 23 3.17 -10.55 -2.09
CA ALA A 23 1.78 -10.88 -2.41
C ALA A 23 1.53 -12.39 -2.32
N ILE A 24 2.44 -13.19 -2.87
CA ILE A 24 2.37 -14.66 -2.80
C ILE A 24 2.54 -15.14 -1.35
N ALA A 25 3.50 -14.58 -0.59
CA ALA A 25 3.72 -14.96 0.80
C ALA A 25 2.50 -14.65 1.69
N ILE A 26 1.84 -13.51 1.48
CA ILE A 26 0.63 -13.12 2.20
C ILE A 26 -0.53 -14.05 1.83
N SER A 27 -0.75 -14.32 0.55
CA SER A 27 -1.87 -15.17 0.10
C SER A 27 -1.78 -16.60 0.61
N GLN A 28 -0.58 -17.14 0.80
CA GLN A 28 -0.34 -18.48 1.35
C GLN A 28 -0.41 -18.53 2.89
N THR A 29 -0.47 -17.40 3.58
CA THR A 29 -0.47 -17.38 5.04
C THR A 29 -1.87 -17.68 5.58
N ALA A 30 -2.09 -18.90 6.05
CA ALA A 30 -3.38 -19.35 6.61
C ALA A 30 -3.68 -18.79 8.01
N VAL A 31 -2.67 -18.26 8.72
CA VAL A 31 -2.82 -17.72 10.08
C VAL A 31 -3.45 -16.33 10.08
N LEU A 32 -3.43 -15.63 8.94
CA LEU A 32 -4.02 -14.31 8.84
C LEU A 32 -5.50 -14.44 8.44
N HIS A 33 -6.38 -13.67 9.09
CA HIS A 33 -7.78 -13.55 8.71
C HIS A 33 -7.98 -13.38 7.21
N PHE A 34 -8.98 -14.08 6.66
CA PHE A 34 -9.27 -14.07 5.22
C PHE A 34 -9.41 -12.65 4.66
N ASN A 35 -10.18 -11.80 5.34
CA ASN A 35 -10.42 -10.42 4.92
C ASN A 35 -9.12 -9.60 4.92
N ALA A 36 -8.31 -9.71 5.98
CA ALA A 36 -7.02 -9.04 6.08
C ALA A 36 -6.07 -9.48 4.95
N ARG A 37 -6.03 -10.79 4.70
CA ARG A 37 -5.18 -11.40 3.69
C ARG A 37 -5.56 -10.91 2.30
N LEU A 38 -6.84 -10.89 1.98
CA LEU A 38 -7.37 -10.40 0.70
C LEU A 38 -6.97 -8.94 0.45
N LEU A 39 -7.26 -8.05 1.41
CA LEU A 39 -6.98 -6.61 1.27
C LEU A 39 -5.47 -6.31 1.21
N LEU A 40 -4.65 -6.99 2.01
CA LEU A 40 -3.19 -6.85 1.99
C LEU A 40 -2.55 -7.43 0.73
N THR A 41 -3.13 -8.50 0.18
CA THR A 41 -2.72 -9.02 -1.13
C THR A 41 -3.06 -7.99 -2.21
N GLY A 42 -4.24 -7.37 -2.14
CA GLY A 42 -4.62 -6.23 -3.00
C GLY A 42 -3.62 -5.07 -2.91
N PHE A 43 -3.18 -4.71 -1.71
CA PHE A 43 -2.15 -3.69 -1.51
C PHE A 43 -0.80 -4.07 -2.16
N ALA A 44 -0.37 -5.33 -2.01
CA ALA A 44 0.86 -5.82 -2.63
C ALA A 44 0.78 -5.84 -4.17
N ILE A 45 -0.38 -6.23 -4.73
CA ILE A 45 -0.65 -6.17 -6.17
C ILE A 45 -0.63 -4.72 -6.66
N ALA A 46 -1.24 -3.78 -5.92
CA ALA A 46 -1.18 -2.36 -6.25
C ALA A 46 0.27 -1.84 -6.26
N SER A 47 1.12 -2.35 -5.37
CA SER A 47 2.56 -2.02 -5.35
C SER A 47 3.27 -2.53 -6.61
N VAL A 48 2.98 -3.76 -7.04
CA VAL A 48 3.47 -4.34 -8.31
C VAL A 48 3.05 -3.46 -9.49
N ILE A 49 1.77 -3.12 -9.60
CA ILE A 49 1.24 -2.31 -10.71
C ILE A 49 1.91 -0.92 -10.74
N THR A 50 2.02 -0.26 -9.59
CA THR A 50 2.63 1.07 -9.49
C THR A 50 4.09 1.06 -9.94
N ASN A 51 4.88 0.11 -9.43
CA ASN A 51 6.29 -0.02 -9.76
C ASN A 51 6.50 -0.43 -11.22
N THR A 52 5.67 -1.32 -11.77
CA THR A 52 5.69 -1.64 -13.20
C THR A 52 5.39 -0.42 -14.06
N GLY A 53 4.36 0.36 -13.72
CA GLY A 53 4.06 1.62 -14.41
C GLY A 53 5.22 2.61 -14.35
N MET A 54 5.91 2.69 -13.21
CA MET A 54 7.09 3.53 -13.03
C MET A 54 8.25 3.08 -13.94
N THR A 55 8.51 1.76 -14.02
CA THR A 55 9.54 1.18 -14.89
C THR A 55 9.24 1.49 -16.35
N VAL A 56 8.01 1.24 -16.81
CA VAL A 56 7.60 1.49 -18.20
C VAL A 56 7.79 2.96 -18.56
N TYR A 57 7.31 3.87 -17.72
CA TYR A 57 7.50 5.32 -17.91
C TYR A 57 8.98 5.70 -17.98
N SER A 58 9.78 5.25 -17.02
CA SER A 58 11.20 5.62 -16.93
C SER A 58 11.98 5.13 -18.15
N ILE A 59 11.74 3.89 -18.58
CA ILE A 59 12.39 3.32 -19.76
C ILE A 59 11.97 4.07 -21.03
N GLN A 60 10.68 4.34 -21.22
CA GLN A 60 10.20 5.07 -22.40
C GLN A 60 10.84 6.46 -22.51
N VAL A 61 10.88 7.22 -21.40
CA VAL A 61 11.52 8.54 -21.40
C VAL A 61 13.03 8.45 -21.65
N LEU A 62 13.72 7.46 -21.08
CA LEU A 62 15.15 7.24 -21.35
C LEU A 62 15.40 6.89 -22.82
N VAL A 63 14.55 6.06 -23.44
CA VAL A 63 14.63 5.74 -24.87
C VAL A 63 14.46 7.01 -25.72
N TYR A 64 13.54 7.91 -25.37
CA TYR A 64 13.40 9.19 -26.07
C TYR A 64 14.61 10.12 -25.89
N ILE A 65 15.22 10.13 -24.69
CA ILE A 65 16.41 10.97 -24.43
C ILE A 65 17.63 10.46 -25.20
N PHE A 66 17.88 9.16 -25.21
CA PHE A 66 19.12 8.60 -25.78
C PHE A 66 18.97 8.10 -27.23
N GLY A 67 17.77 7.72 -27.64
CA GLY A 67 17.51 7.11 -28.96
C GLY A 67 17.10 8.10 -30.06
N SER A 68 16.79 9.35 -29.72
CA SER A 68 16.38 10.37 -30.69
C SER A 68 17.53 11.30 -31.10
N ASN A 69 17.50 11.80 -32.33
CA ASN A 69 18.42 12.82 -32.83
C ASN A 69 18.21 14.16 -32.11
N ASP A 70 19.26 14.98 -31.97
CA ASP A 70 19.22 16.23 -31.21
C ASP A 70 18.11 17.20 -31.67
N ILE A 71 17.86 17.25 -32.98
CA ILE A 71 16.82 18.12 -33.59
C ILE A 71 15.41 17.64 -33.20
N ASP A 72 15.18 16.33 -33.16
CA ASP A 72 13.87 15.75 -32.88
C ASP A 72 13.58 15.61 -31.38
N ARG A 73 14.62 15.60 -30.53
CA ARG A 73 14.47 15.46 -29.07
C ARG A 73 13.55 16.50 -28.47
N CYS A 74 13.65 17.76 -28.90
CA CYS A 74 12.82 18.83 -28.35
C CYS A 74 11.33 18.60 -28.68
N TYR A 75 11.03 18.15 -29.91
CA TYR A 75 9.68 17.84 -30.34
C TYR A 75 9.13 16.58 -29.63
N ILE A 76 9.93 15.51 -29.55
CA ILE A 76 9.56 14.23 -28.93
C ILE A 76 9.34 14.36 -27.41
N LEU A 77 10.08 15.24 -26.74
CA LEU A 77 9.94 15.52 -25.30
C LEU A 77 8.82 16.52 -24.97
N THR A 78 8.01 16.91 -25.96
CA THR A 78 6.73 17.59 -25.70
C THR A 78 5.58 16.61 -25.84
N PHE A 79 4.77 16.50 -24.79
CA PHE A 79 3.74 15.48 -24.70
C PHE A 79 2.37 16.08 -24.96
N SER A 80 1.58 15.45 -25.83
CA SER A 80 0.14 15.71 -25.85
C SER A 80 -0.52 15.16 -24.57
N SER A 81 -1.69 15.70 -24.21
CA SER A 81 -2.42 15.23 -23.04
C SER A 81 -2.76 13.72 -23.10
N SER A 82 -3.05 13.19 -24.29
CA SER A 82 -3.35 11.77 -24.49
C SER A 82 -2.10 10.90 -24.33
N GLN A 83 -0.99 11.26 -24.99
CA GLN A 83 0.28 10.54 -24.86
C GLN A 83 0.77 10.49 -23.41
N CYS A 84 0.74 11.64 -22.72
CA CYS A 84 1.17 11.69 -21.33
C CYS A 84 0.31 10.80 -20.43
N ARG A 85 -1.02 10.86 -20.60
CA ARG A 85 -1.96 10.02 -19.86
C ARG A 85 -1.68 8.54 -20.09
N ASP A 86 -1.45 8.13 -21.33
CA ASP A 86 -1.22 6.73 -21.67
C ASP A 86 0.07 6.21 -21.06
N MET A 87 1.15 6.99 -21.13
CA MET A 87 2.41 6.67 -20.47
C MET A 87 2.26 6.54 -18.94
N ARG A 88 1.42 7.38 -18.33
CA ARG A 88 1.26 7.46 -16.88
C ARG A 88 0.11 6.64 -16.31
N ARG A 89 -0.69 6.02 -17.16
CA ARG A 89 -1.95 5.37 -16.78
C ARG A 89 -1.72 4.29 -15.73
N LEU A 90 -0.77 3.41 -15.99
CA LEU A 90 -0.48 2.25 -15.13
C LEU A 90 0.06 2.69 -13.77
N TYR A 91 1.00 3.65 -13.76
CA TYR A 91 1.52 4.25 -12.53
C TYR A 91 0.42 4.93 -11.71
N SER A 92 -0.44 5.71 -12.36
CA SER A 92 -1.52 6.46 -11.72
C SER A 92 -2.58 5.53 -11.11
N LEU A 93 -2.93 4.47 -11.84
CA LEU A 93 -3.84 3.42 -11.38
C LEU A 93 -3.31 2.74 -10.12
N GLY A 94 -2.08 2.22 -10.19
CA GLY A 94 -1.45 1.58 -9.05
C GLY A 94 -1.37 2.50 -7.83
N ARG A 95 -0.97 3.76 -8.03
CA ARG A 95 -0.85 4.75 -6.95
C ARG A 95 -2.19 5.07 -6.28
N CYS A 96 -3.24 5.31 -7.07
CA CYS A 96 -4.58 5.54 -6.53
C CYS A 96 -5.07 4.32 -5.75
N TRP A 97 -4.80 3.12 -6.27
CA TRP A 97 -5.14 1.88 -5.61
C TRP A 97 -4.36 1.68 -4.31
N LEU A 98 -3.06 1.94 -4.25
CA LEU A 98 -2.27 1.88 -3.01
C LEU A 98 -2.86 2.77 -1.92
N ILE A 99 -3.23 3.99 -2.29
CA ILE A 99 -3.82 4.95 -1.37
C ILE A 99 -5.17 4.46 -0.86
N LEU A 100 -6.06 4.06 -1.77
CA LEU A 100 -7.38 3.57 -1.40
C LEU A 100 -7.31 2.29 -0.54
N SER A 101 -6.33 1.44 -0.80
CA SER A 101 -6.10 0.21 -0.03
C SER A 101 -5.94 0.51 1.46
N LEU A 102 -5.23 1.58 1.83
CA LEU A 102 -5.03 1.92 3.23
C LEU A 102 -6.33 2.31 3.92
N PHE A 103 -7.17 3.09 3.23
CA PHE A 103 -8.49 3.48 3.72
C PHE A 103 -9.42 2.28 3.88
N VAL A 104 -9.48 1.40 2.89
CA VAL A 104 -10.30 0.19 2.93
C VAL A 104 -9.84 -0.76 4.05
N ILE A 105 -8.52 -0.93 4.24
CA ILE A 105 -7.97 -1.69 5.35
C ILE A 105 -8.36 -1.05 6.69
N ALA A 106 -8.31 0.28 6.81
CA ALA A 106 -8.73 0.98 8.04
C ALA A 106 -10.20 0.71 8.39
N ILE A 107 -11.09 0.70 7.39
CA ILE A 107 -12.51 0.34 7.57
C ILE A 107 -12.62 -1.09 8.09
N GLU A 108 -11.98 -2.05 7.42
CA GLU A 108 -12.06 -3.45 7.82
C GLU A 108 -11.51 -3.68 9.23
N ARG A 109 -10.38 -3.04 9.59
CA ARG A 109 -9.82 -3.09 10.95
C ARG A 109 -10.75 -2.46 11.99
N THR A 110 -11.48 -1.40 11.62
CA THR A 110 -12.47 -0.75 12.50
C THR A 110 -13.65 -1.68 12.78
N ILE A 111 -14.21 -2.29 11.73
CA ILE A 111 -15.28 -3.29 11.82
C ILE A 111 -14.84 -4.47 12.69
N ALA A 112 -13.65 -5.02 12.44
CA ALA A 112 -13.11 -6.15 13.21
C ALA A 112 -12.86 -5.80 14.69
N THR A 113 -12.47 -4.56 14.99
CA THR A 113 -12.23 -4.11 16.36
C THR A 113 -13.54 -3.87 17.12
N ILE A 114 -14.53 -3.22 16.49
CA ILE A 114 -15.83 -2.93 17.11
C ILE A 114 -16.64 -4.21 17.31
N TRP A 115 -16.71 -5.07 16.30
CA TRP A 115 -17.49 -6.32 16.33
C TRP A 115 -16.69 -7.56 16.70
N CYS A 116 -15.60 -7.40 17.45
CA CYS A 116 -14.68 -8.47 17.85
C CYS A 116 -15.39 -9.79 18.24
N ARG A 117 -16.45 -9.72 19.06
CA ARG A 117 -17.21 -10.89 19.54
C ARG A 117 -18.07 -11.61 18.49
N ILE A 118 -18.58 -10.89 17.49
CA ILE A 118 -19.55 -11.41 16.52
C ILE A 118 -18.86 -11.71 15.18
N TYR A 119 -17.76 -11.01 14.89
CA TYR A 119 -17.10 -11.00 13.59
C TYR A 119 -16.63 -12.39 13.13
N GLU A 120 -15.99 -13.16 14.02
CA GLU A 120 -15.57 -14.53 13.72
C GLU A 120 -16.73 -15.54 13.77
N LYS A 121 -17.66 -15.39 14.71
CA LYS A 121 -18.72 -16.38 14.93
C LYS A 121 -19.64 -16.54 13.71
N ARG A 122 -19.79 -15.49 12.89
CA ARG A 122 -20.67 -15.47 11.73
C ARG A 122 -19.96 -15.55 10.38
N ASN A 123 -18.63 -15.74 10.35
CA ASN A 123 -17.82 -15.82 9.12
C ASN A 123 -18.18 -14.71 8.09
N TYR A 124 -18.03 -13.43 8.47
CA TYR A 124 -18.34 -12.31 7.57
C TYR A 124 -17.31 -12.10 6.44
N HIS A 125 -17.06 -13.14 5.64
CA HIS A 125 -16.20 -13.07 4.46
C HIS A 125 -16.72 -12.09 3.40
N TYR A 126 -18.05 -11.89 3.34
CA TYR A 126 -18.69 -10.96 2.41
C TYR A 126 -18.25 -9.51 2.63
N ILE A 127 -17.93 -9.11 3.87
CA ILE A 127 -17.43 -7.75 4.16
C ILE A 127 -16.07 -7.57 3.48
N GLY A 128 -15.13 -8.49 3.69
CA GLY A 128 -13.82 -8.43 3.04
C GLY A 128 -13.91 -8.48 1.51
N LEU A 129 -14.81 -9.31 0.97
CA LEU A 129 -15.03 -9.38 -0.48
C LEU A 129 -15.58 -8.06 -1.05
N SER A 130 -16.60 -7.48 -0.42
CA SER A 130 -17.19 -6.21 -0.86
C SER A 130 -16.18 -5.05 -0.80
N LEU A 131 -15.40 -4.99 0.28
CA LEU A 131 -14.33 -4.02 0.45
C LEU A 131 -13.22 -4.21 -0.58
N ALA A 132 -12.86 -5.45 -0.90
CA ALA A 132 -11.90 -5.74 -1.96
C ALA A 132 -12.43 -5.28 -3.33
N VAL A 133 -13.70 -5.55 -3.66
CA VAL A 133 -14.32 -5.05 -4.92
C VAL A 133 -14.23 -3.53 -5.00
N ILE A 134 -14.53 -2.80 -3.92
CA ILE A 134 -14.38 -1.34 -3.87
C ILE A 134 -12.91 -0.94 -4.08
N GLN A 135 -11.99 -1.62 -3.41
CA GLN A 135 -10.54 -1.40 -3.52
C GLN A 135 -10.04 -1.58 -4.96
N TYR A 136 -10.60 -2.53 -5.71
CA TYR A 136 -10.26 -2.77 -7.12
C TYR A 136 -10.97 -1.81 -8.07
N ALA A 137 -12.27 -1.58 -7.93
CA ALA A 137 -13.08 -0.87 -8.93
C ALA A 137 -12.90 0.65 -8.88
N LEU A 138 -12.85 1.25 -7.69
CA LEU A 138 -12.82 2.70 -7.54
C LEU A 138 -11.57 3.35 -8.16
N PRO A 139 -10.34 2.79 -8.05
CA PRO A 139 -9.18 3.35 -8.74
C PRO A 139 -9.31 3.34 -10.27
N PHE A 140 -9.98 2.34 -10.84
CA PHE A 140 -10.26 2.33 -12.29
C PHE A 140 -11.21 3.47 -12.65
N VAL A 141 -12.30 3.65 -11.91
CA VAL A 141 -13.24 4.76 -12.16
C VAL A 141 -12.52 6.11 -12.07
N LEU A 142 -11.69 6.32 -11.04
CA LEU A 142 -10.97 7.57 -10.83
C LEU A 142 -9.90 7.87 -11.90
N VAL A 143 -9.27 6.85 -12.48
CA VAL A 143 -8.22 7.05 -13.50
C VAL A 143 -8.77 7.09 -14.91
N TYR A 144 -9.78 6.27 -15.22
CA TYR A 144 -10.35 6.17 -16.57
C TYR A 144 -11.53 7.12 -16.80
N GLY A 145 -12.22 7.57 -15.74
CA GLY A 145 -13.37 8.47 -15.84
C GLY A 145 -13.01 9.94 -16.08
N VAL A 146 -11.73 10.30 -16.00
CA VAL A 146 -11.27 11.69 -16.12
C VAL A 146 -11.01 12.04 -17.58
N HIS A 147 -11.55 13.15 -18.07
CA HIS A 147 -11.35 13.60 -19.44
C HIS A 147 -10.08 14.45 -19.59
N SER A 148 -9.47 14.44 -20.79
CA SER A 148 -8.27 15.24 -21.05
C SER A 148 -8.65 16.70 -21.20
N SER A 149 -7.72 17.59 -20.84
CA SER A 149 -7.75 18.96 -21.35
C SER A 149 -7.62 18.97 -22.88
N ASP A 150 -7.80 20.15 -23.48
CA ASP A 150 -7.73 20.41 -24.92
C ASP A 150 -6.69 19.53 -25.65
N PRO A 151 -7.12 18.68 -26.62
CA PRO A 151 -6.25 17.77 -27.35
C PRO A 151 -5.13 18.46 -28.14
N GLN A 152 -5.25 19.77 -28.40
CA GLN A 152 -4.23 20.52 -29.13
C GLN A 152 -3.07 21.03 -28.26
N SER A 153 -3.21 21.02 -26.93
CA SER A 153 -2.19 21.51 -26.02
C SER A 153 -1.02 20.53 -25.88
N ARG A 154 0.22 21.06 -25.97
CA ARG A 154 1.47 20.31 -25.74
C ARG A 154 2.15 20.76 -24.46
N TYR A 155 2.63 19.78 -23.70
CA TYR A 155 3.20 19.98 -22.38
C TYR A 155 4.69 19.66 -22.39
N LEU A 156 5.50 20.56 -21.81
CA LEU A 156 6.96 20.35 -21.67
C LEU A 156 7.31 19.26 -20.66
N TYR A 157 6.39 18.98 -19.76
CA TYR A 157 6.52 17.94 -18.77
C TYR A 157 5.23 17.15 -18.72
N CYS A 158 5.36 15.83 -18.89
CA CYS A 158 4.23 14.96 -18.70
C CYS A 158 3.94 14.90 -17.20
N ASP A 159 2.84 15.49 -16.73
CA ASP A 159 2.27 15.20 -15.42
C ASP A 159 0.74 15.29 -15.49
N ASN A 160 0.05 14.49 -14.68
CA ASN A 160 -1.41 14.49 -14.64
C ASN A 160 -1.94 15.85 -14.15
N GLU A 161 -1.18 16.51 -13.27
CA GLU A 161 -1.47 17.85 -12.75
C GLU A 161 -1.47 18.95 -13.80
N LEU A 162 -0.68 18.75 -14.86
CA LEU A 162 -0.57 19.72 -15.95
C LEU A 162 -1.54 19.38 -17.08
N THR A 163 -1.80 18.09 -17.32
CA THR A 163 -2.54 17.61 -18.51
C THR A 163 -4.05 17.47 -18.31
N ILE A 164 -4.54 17.35 -17.08
CA ILE A 164 -5.96 17.25 -16.76
C ILE A 164 -6.52 18.64 -16.43
N ALA A 165 -7.81 18.87 -16.72
CA ALA A 165 -8.48 20.12 -16.39
C ALA A 165 -8.27 20.44 -14.89
N LYS A 166 -7.74 21.64 -14.60
CA LYS A 166 -7.30 22.03 -13.24
C LYS A 166 -8.38 21.76 -12.18
N LYS A 167 -9.65 22.00 -12.50
CA LYS A 167 -10.80 21.80 -11.60
C LYS A 167 -11.05 20.32 -11.28
N ASP A 168 -11.03 19.46 -12.29
CA ASP A 168 -11.32 18.03 -12.12
C ASP A 168 -10.19 17.33 -11.37
N TYR A 169 -8.94 17.66 -11.70
CA TYR A 169 -7.79 17.08 -11.02
C TYR A 169 -7.68 17.51 -9.56
N ALA A 170 -7.91 18.79 -9.27
CA ALA A 170 -7.90 19.31 -7.90
C ALA A 170 -8.90 18.57 -7.01
N GLY A 171 -10.12 18.32 -7.50
CA GLY A 171 -11.14 17.56 -6.77
C GLY A 171 -10.67 16.14 -6.40
N ILE A 172 -10.04 15.44 -7.35
CA ILE A 172 -9.52 14.08 -7.11
C ILE A 172 -8.39 14.09 -6.09
N VAL A 173 -7.43 15.02 -6.21
CA VAL A 173 -6.32 15.12 -5.26
C VAL A 173 -6.81 15.42 -3.86
N VAL A 174 -7.72 16.39 -3.72
CA VAL A 174 -8.31 16.75 -2.41
C VAL A 174 -9.05 15.56 -1.82
N CYS A 175 -9.87 14.85 -2.62
CA CYS A 175 -10.57 13.65 -2.17
C CYS A 175 -9.60 12.57 -1.66
N VAL A 176 -8.53 12.31 -2.42
CA VAL A 176 -7.48 11.34 -2.05
C VAL A 176 -6.76 11.74 -0.76
N ILE A 177 -6.42 13.02 -0.59
CA ILE A 177 -5.81 13.55 0.63
C ILE A 177 -6.76 13.35 1.83
N VAL A 178 -8.03 13.71 1.69
CA VAL A 178 -9.03 13.58 2.76
C VAL A 178 -9.19 12.12 3.19
N LEU A 179 -9.33 11.19 2.23
CA LEU A 179 -9.45 9.76 2.53
C LEU A 179 -8.22 9.23 3.29
N GLN A 180 -7.02 9.71 2.94
CA GLN A 180 -5.79 9.34 3.65
C GLN A 180 -5.73 9.90 5.06
N MET A 181 -6.13 11.15 5.26
CA MET A 181 -6.21 11.74 6.60
C MET A 181 -7.19 10.96 7.48
N ILE A 182 -8.35 10.58 6.95
CA ILE A 182 -9.31 9.72 7.66
C ILE A 182 -8.68 8.37 8.03
N ALA A 183 -7.97 7.72 7.10
CA ALA A 183 -7.30 6.45 7.36
C ALA A 183 -6.26 6.57 8.48
N ILE A 184 -5.40 7.60 8.45
CA ILE A 184 -4.38 7.85 9.47
C ILE A 184 -5.00 8.07 10.84
N VAL A 185 -6.01 8.94 10.93
CA VAL A 185 -6.72 9.21 12.19
C VAL A 185 -7.37 7.94 12.74
N THR A 186 -7.98 7.14 11.85
CA THR A 186 -8.60 5.85 12.22
C THR A 186 -7.57 4.89 12.80
N PHE A 187 -6.38 4.75 12.18
CA PHE A 187 -5.32 3.89 12.71
C PHE A 187 -4.77 4.37 14.06
N ILE A 188 -4.63 5.68 14.26
CA ILE A 188 -4.23 6.25 15.55
C ILE A 188 -5.28 5.95 16.62
N ALA A 189 -6.56 6.15 16.32
CA ALA A 189 -7.66 5.86 17.23
C ALA A 189 -7.72 4.37 17.59
N LEU A 190 -7.61 3.49 16.59
CA LEU A 190 -7.58 2.04 16.76
C LEU A 190 -6.40 1.58 17.61
N TRP A 191 -5.21 2.13 17.40
CA TRP A 191 -4.04 1.82 18.19
C TRP A 191 -4.24 2.18 19.67
N SER A 192 -4.67 3.41 19.94
CA SER A 192 -4.95 3.90 21.29
C SER A 192 -6.03 3.06 21.97
N TYR A 193 -7.13 2.77 21.27
CA TYR A 193 -8.23 1.95 21.76
C TYR A 193 -7.79 0.52 22.10
N ASN A 194 -7.07 -0.13 21.19
CA ASN A 194 -6.62 -1.51 21.36
C ASN A 194 -5.62 -1.65 22.52
N ILE A 195 -4.71 -0.67 22.70
CA ILE A 195 -3.79 -0.66 23.84
C ILE A 195 -4.52 -0.42 25.15
N ALA A 196 -5.42 0.58 25.21
CA ALA A 196 -6.17 0.89 26.41
C ALA A 196 -6.99 -0.32 26.87
N ARG A 197 -7.65 -0.99 25.93
CA ARG A 197 -8.44 -2.21 26.20
C ARG A 197 -7.56 -3.38 26.62
N LYS A 198 -6.36 -3.53 26.06
CA LYS A 198 -5.40 -4.56 26.47
C LYS A 198 -4.95 -4.37 27.92
N ARG A 199 -4.55 -3.14 28.29
CA ARG A 199 -4.18 -2.80 29.67
C ARG A 199 -5.30 -3.06 30.67
N LEU A 200 -6.54 -2.70 30.30
CA LEU A 200 -7.70 -2.95 31.15
C LEU A 200 -7.98 -4.46 31.33
N SER A 201 -7.83 -5.25 30.27
CA SER A 201 -8.00 -6.71 30.34
C SER A 201 -6.93 -7.37 31.21
N ASP A 202 -5.67 -6.95 31.10
CA ASP A 202 -4.56 -7.48 31.90
C ASP A 202 -4.78 -7.21 33.39
N ASN A 203 -5.35 -6.05 33.73
CA ASN A 203 -5.65 -5.67 35.12
C ASN A 203 -6.85 -6.40 35.72
N LEU A 204 -7.86 -6.75 34.92
CA LEU A 204 -9.12 -7.29 35.44
C LEU A 204 -9.19 -8.83 35.45
N GLN A 205 -8.28 -9.57 34.80
CA GLN A 205 -8.26 -11.04 34.65
C GLN A 205 -9.60 -11.70 34.20
N MET A 206 -10.65 -10.92 33.89
CA MET A 206 -12.05 -11.37 33.80
C MET A 206 -12.56 -11.60 32.36
N GLN A 207 -11.68 -11.68 31.36
CA GLN A 207 -12.13 -11.87 29.96
C GLN A 207 -12.01 -13.33 29.53
N SER A 208 -13.01 -13.80 28.76
CA SER A 208 -12.97 -15.10 28.10
C SER A 208 -11.73 -15.21 27.21
N LEU A 209 -11.12 -16.40 27.17
CA LEU A 209 -9.91 -16.70 26.37
C LEU A 209 -10.04 -16.26 24.90
N GLN A 210 -11.25 -16.39 24.34
CA GLN A 210 -11.56 -15.94 22.98
C GLN A 210 -11.39 -14.41 22.82
N THR A 211 -11.89 -13.61 23.77
CA THR A 211 -11.79 -12.14 23.70
C THR A 211 -10.33 -11.68 23.81
N GLN A 212 -9.53 -12.35 24.65
CA GLN A 212 -8.10 -12.06 24.79
C GLN A 212 -7.32 -12.40 23.53
N TYR A 213 -7.63 -13.54 22.90
CA TYR A 213 -7.01 -13.94 21.63
C TYR A 213 -7.26 -12.90 20.54
N GLN A 214 -8.52 -12.52 20.33
CA GLN A 214 -8.90 -11.55 19.29
C GLN A 214 -8.32 -10.15 19.55
N LEU A 215 -8.25 -9.72 20.82
CA LEU A 215 -7.63 -8.44 21.18
C LEU A 215 -6.13 -8.46 20.90
N ASN A 216 -5.43 -9.55 21.24
CA ASN A 216 -4.00 -9.67 20.99
C ASN A 216 -3.69 -9.76 19.48
N GLU A 217 -4.56 -10.41 18.72
CA GLU A 217 -4.49 -10.41 17.26
C GLU A 217 -4.68 -9.00 16.71
N ASN A 218 -5.74 -8.29 17.08
CA ASN A 218 -6.00 -6.92 16.63
C ASN A 218 -4.84 -5.96 16.95
N VAL A 219 -4.24 -6.05 18.14
CA VAL A 219 -3.04 -5.27 18.50
C VAL A 219 -1.86 -5.63 17.60
N THR A 220 -1.62 -6.92 17.36
CA THR A 220 -0.49 -7.40 16.54
C THR A 220 -0.67 -6.99 15.08
N THR A 221 -1.88 -7.11 14.53
CA THR A 221 -2.17 -6.71 13.15
C THR A 221 -2.07 -5.19 12.98
N THR A 222 -2.63 -4.41 13.92
CA THR A 222 -2.52 -2.94 13.89
C THR A 222 -1.07 -2.50 13.97
N LYS A 223 -0.26 -3.12 14.85
CA LYS A 223 1.18 -2.86 14.94
C LYS A 223 1.90 -3.10 13.62
N THR A 224 1.51 -4.15 12.90
CA THR A 224 2.08 -4.51 11.59
C THR A 224 1.76 -3.47 10.52
N MET A 225 0.64 -2.75 10.66
CA MET A 225 0.19 -1.72 9.71
C MET A 225 0.79 -0.33 9.97
N ILE A 226 1.31 -0.05 11.17
CA ILE A 226 1.97 1.23 11.51
C ILE A 226 3.03 1.68 10.48
N PRO A 227 4.03 0.86 10.09
CA PRO A 227 5.02 1.31 9.11
C PRO A 227 4.40 1.65 7.76
N LEU A 228 3.34 0.93 7.36
CA LEU A 228 2.63 1.22 6.12
C LEU A 228 1.93 2.58 6.19
N VAL A 229 1.24 2.87 7.29
CA VAL A 229 0.59 4.16 7.54
C VAL A 229 1.61 5.29 7.57
N ALA A 230 2.73 5.10 8.27
CA ALA A 230 3.80 6.09 8.36
C ALA A 230 4.43 6.41 7.00
N LEU A 231 4.70 5.39 6.18
CA LEU A 231 5.22 5.57 4.83
C LEU A 231 4.22 6.33 3.93
N ASN A 232 2.93 5.99 4.00
CA ASN A 232 1.90 6.71 3.25
C ASN A 232 1.76 8.16 3.71
N ALA A 233 1.80 8.41 5.02
CA ALA A 233 1.77 9.76 5.58
C ALA A 233 2.97 10.59 5.10
N PHE A 234 4.18 10.00 5.09
CA PHE A 234 5.37 10.65 4.55
C PHE A 234 5.22 10.98 3.05
N MET A 235 4.75 10.03 2.25
CA MET A 235 4.53 10.24 0.81
C MET A 235 3.46 11.31 0.53
N LEU A 236 2.40 11.35 1.35
CA LEU A 236 1.35 12.36 1.29
C LEU A 236 1.89 13.76 1.62
N SER A 237 2.62 13.88 2.74
CA SER A 237 3.24 15.14 3.15
C SER A 237 4.22 15.65 2.10
N ALA A 238 5.03 14.76 1.50
CA ALA A 238 5.91 15.12 0.40
C ALA A 238 5.13 15.61 -0.84
N ARG A 239 3.94 15.06 -1.12
CA ARG A 239 3.08 15.54 -2.23
C ARG A 239 2.52 16.92 -1.94
N ILE A 240 2.00 17.12 -0.73
CA ILE A 240 1.44 18.41 -0.32
C ILE A 240 2.51 19.49 -0.37
N ALA A 241 3.72 19.19 0.13
CA ALA A 241 4.85 20.11 0.05
C ALA A 241 5.21 20.47 -1.41
N LEU A 242 5.29 19.49 -2.31
CA LEU A 242 5.53 19.74 -3.74
C LEU A 242 4.48 20.69 -4.33
N LEU A 243 3.20 20.44 -4.04
CA LEU A 243 2.08 21.24 -4.53
C LEU A 243 2.10 22.68 -4.01
N ILE A 244 2.49 22.88 -2.75
CA ILE A 244 2.54 24.22 -2.15
C ILE A 244 3.75 25.01 -2.66
N PHE A 245 4.92 24.39 -2.74
CA PHE A 245 6.18 25.11 -2.95
C PHE A 245 6.65 25.16 -4.40
N ALA A 246 6.24 24.21 -5.24
CA ALA A 246 6.80 24.06 -6.59
C ALA A 246 5.75 23.98 -7.70
N TYR A 247 4.45 24.05 -7.39
CA TYR A 247 3.42 23.97 -8.43
C TYR A 247 3.49 25.17 -9.38
N PRO A 248 3.54 24.96 -10.72
CA PRO A 248 3.71 26.04 -11.69
C PRO A 248 2.36 26.73 -11.95
N SER A 249 1.98 27.66 -11.08
CA SER A 249 0.68 28.34 -11.10
C SER A 249 0.47 29.22 -12.34
N HIS A 250 1.55 29.78 -12.91
CA HIS A 250 1.51 30.67 -14.07
C HIS A 250 1.74 29.94 -15.40
N TYR A 251 1.81 28.62 -15.38
CA TYR A 251 2.03 27.85 -16.60
C TYR A 251 0.77 27.82 -17.47
N ASP A 252 0.93 28.30 -18.70
CA ASP A 252 -0.04 28.21 -19.78
C ASP A 252 0.61 27.47 -20.96
N PRO A 253 0.12 26.27 -21.33
CA PRO A 253 0.66 25.51 -22.45
C PRO A 253 0.43 26.18 -23.82
N THR A 254 -0.47 27.18 -23.91
CA THR A 254 -0.81 27.88 -25.15
C THR A 254 0.03 29.13 -25.40
N THR A 255 0.56 29.76 -24.35
CA THR A 255 1.44 30.95 -24.47
C THR A 255 2.75 30.75 -23.69
N PRO A 256 3.80 30.21 -24.34
CA PRO A 256 5.06 29.96 -23.65
C PRO A 256 5.78 31.29 -23.32
N LYS A 257 5.80 31.65 -22.04
CA LYS A 257 6.62 32.76 -21.51
C LYS A 257 7.89 32.18 -20.87
N THR A 258 9.03 32.83 -21.00
CA THR A 258 10.31 32.36 -20.39
C THR A 258 10.18 32.04 -18.89
N LYS A 259 9.48 32.87 -18.11
CA LYS A 259 9.20 32.59 -16.68
C LYS A 259 8.39 31.32 -16.44
N SER A 260 7.46 30.98 -17.34
CA SER A 260 6.66 29.75 -17.24
C SER A 260 7.48 28.48 -17.47
N PHE A 261 8.59 28.57 -18.21
CA PHE A 261 9.48 27.45 -18.46
C PHE A 261 10.29 27.08 -17.21
N GLU A 262 10.86 28.07 -16.53
CA GLU A 262 11.66 27.86 -15.31
C GLU A 262 10.84 27.19 -14.20
N GLU A 263 9.60 27.65 -13.98
CA GLU A 263 8.67 27.05 -13.01
C GLU A 263 8.43 25.55 -13.30
N VAL A 264 8.20 25.19 -14.57
CA VAL A 264 7.96 23.79 -14.98
C VAL A 264 9.22 22.94 -14.81
N VAL A 265 10.40 23.46 -15.11
CA VAL A 265 11.66 22.71 -14.94
C VAL A 265 11.93 22.41 -13.46
N VAL A 266 11.71 23.39 -12.58
CA VAL A 266 11.84 23.21 -11.13
C VAL A 266 10.82 22.20 -10.63
N TYR A 267 9.55 22.36 -11.00
CA TYR A 267 8.48 21.41 -10.66
C TYR A 267 8.82 19.99 -11.13
N ALA A 268 9.26 19.83 -12.38
CA ALA A 268 9.60 18.54 -12.96
C ALA A 268 10.70 17.82 -12.16
N HIS A 269 11.72 18.55 -11.73
CA HIS A 269 12.80 17.98 -10.92
C HIS A 269 12.27 17.41 -9.60
N PHE A 270 11.53 18.21 -8.83
CA PHE A 270 10.99 17.77 -7.55
C PHE A 270 9.90 16.70 -7.70
N SER A 271 9.10 16.77 -8.76
CA SER A 271 8.08 15.76 -9.06
C SER A 271 8.73 14.40 -9.40
N GLU A 272 9.82 14.36 -10.17
CA GLU A 272 10.58 13.13 -10.39
C GLU A 272 11.21 12.59 -9.10
N LEU A 273 11.80 13.47 -8.28
CA LEU A 273 12.39 13.07 -6.99
C LEU A 273 11.32 12.45 -6.08
N GLN A 274 10.16 13.09 -5.97
CA GLN A 274 9.04 12.59 -5.19
C GLN A 274 8.57 11.22 -5.69
N ARG A 275 8.50 11.01 -7.02
CA ARG A 275 8.10 9.72 -7.58
C ARG A 275 9.11 8.62 -7.31
N SER A 276 10.41 8.94 -7.32
CA SER A 276 11.48 8.01 -6.94
C SER A 276 11.35 7.48 -5.49
N LEU A 277 10.64 8.19 -4.62
CA LEU A 277 10.34 7.69 -3.27
C LEU A 277 9.34 6.51 -3.27
N THR A 278 8.55 6.35 -4.34
CA THR A 278 7.55 5.27 -4.45
C THR A 278 8.19 3.88 -4.36
N PRO A 279 9.14 3.49 -5.23
CA PRO A 279 9.77 2.16 -5.13
C PRO A 279 10.47 1.97 -3.78
N ILE A 280 11.17 2.99 -3.27
CA ILE A 280 11.79 2.97 -1.94
C ILE A 280 10.75 2.65 -0.86
N SER A 281 9.62 3.37 -0.85
CA SER A 281 8.56 3.17 0.14
C SER A 281 7.94 1.78 0.05
N THR A 282 7.69 1.25 -1.15
CA THR A 282 7.16 -0.10 -1.32
C THR A 282 8.16 -1.17 -0.88
N PHE A 283 9.45 -0.98 -1.14
CA PHE A 283 10.50 -1.88 -0.68
C PHE A 283 10.62 -1.88 0.86
N ILE A 284 10.62 -0.69 1.49
CA ILE A 284 10.62 -0.56 2.95
C ILE A 284 9.37 -1.24 3.52
N ALA A 285 8.20 -1.05 2.91
CA ALA A 285 6.97 -1.70 3.35
C ALA A 285 7.12 -3.23 3.33
N VAL A 286 7.69 -3.82 2.26
CA VAL A 286 7.98 -5.26 2.18
C VAL A 286 8.91 -5.70 3.32
N VAL A 287 10.00 -4.97 3.56
CA VAL A 287 10.94 -5.27 4.65
C VAL A 287 10.26 -5.18 6.02
N CYS A 288 9.42 -4.17 6.24
CA CYS A 288 8.67 -3.99 7.48
C CYS A 288 7.67 -5.13 7.70
N PHE A 289 6.86 -5.46 6.70
CA PHE A 289 5.87 -6.55 6.77
C PHE A 289 6.53 -7.90 7.08
N THR A 290 7.63 -8.21 6.40
CA THR A 290 8.37 -9.47 6.58
C THR A 290 9.10 -9.53 7.93
N LYS A 291 9.57 -8.42 8.48
CA LYS A 291 10.18 -8.39 9.82
C LYS A 291 9.15 -8.49 10.94
N GLN A 292 8.02 -7.81 10.81
CA GLN A 292 7.02 -7.69 11.88
C GLN A 292 6.06 -8.88 11.96
N ASN A 293 5.79 -9.55 10.83
CA ASN A 293 4.89 -10.70 10.80
C ASN A 293 5.66 -12.02 10.65
N VAL A 294 5.75 -12.78 11.76
CA VAL A 294 6.48 -14.06 11.80
C VAL A 294 5.91 -15.09 10.81
N HIS A 295 4.59 -15.07 10.57
CA HIS A 295 3.95 -16.03 9.67
C HIS A 295 4.27 -15.71 8.22
N VAL A 296 4.18 -14.44 7.82
CA VAL A 296 4.60 -13.98 6.49
C VAL A 296 6.08 -14.26 6.26
N ARG A 297 6.93 -14.02 7.26
CA ARG A 297 8.37 -14.35 7.21
C ARG A 297 8.63 -15.83 6.97
N ASN A 298 7.88 -16.70 7.65
CA ASN A 298 8.02 -18.14 7.52
C ASN A 298 7.52 -18.62 6.15
N SER A 299 6.40 -18.07 5.66
CA SER A 299 5.91 -18.31 4.28
C SER A 299 6.94 -17.88 3.24
N LEU A 300 7.56 -16.71 3.42
CA LEU A 300 8.62 -16.20 2.55
C LEU A 300 9.86 -17.11 2.54
N ARG A 301 10.31 -17.58 3.70
CA ARG A 301 11.45 -18.52 3.80
C ARG A 301 11.18 -19.84 3.06
N LYS A 302 9.94 -20.33 3.12
CA LYS A 302 9.52 -21.52 2.36
C LYS A 302 9.54 -21.26 0.86
N LEU A 303 8.99 -20.12 0.41
CA LEU A 303 8.92 -19.73 -1.00
C LEU A 303 10.30 -19.54 -1.63
N LEU A 304 11.21 -18.85 -0.92
CA LEU A 304 12.56 -18.60 -1.41
C LEU A 304 13.49 -19.81 -1.27
N MET A 305 12.98 -20.95 -0.79
CA MET A 305 13.78 -22.14 -0.46
C MET A 305 14.99 -21.83 0.45
N LEU A 306 14.96 -20.69 1.15
CA LEU A 306 15.98 -20.24 2.12
C LEU A 306 15.90 -21.04 3.44
N GLY A 307 15.18 -22.16 3.43
CA GLY A 307 15.10 -23.16 4.48
C GLY A 307 15.50 -24.52 3.94
N SER A 308 16.77 -24.88 4.17
CA SER A 308 17.23 -26.28 4.22
C SER A 308 16.33 -27.10 5.18
N PRO A 309 16.12 -28.41 4.95
CA PRO A 309 15.34 -29.29 5.83
C PRO A 309 16.10 -29.56 7.13
N LYS A 310 16.23 -28.54 7.98
CA LYS A 310 16.80 -28.65 9.32
C LYS A 310 16.01 -27.79 10.28
N ASN A 311 14.76 -28.20 10.50
CA ASN A 311 14.28 -28.31 11.86
C ASN A 311 13.37 -29.52 11.90
N LYS A 312 13.85 -30.54 12.63
CA LYS A 312 13.02 -31.49 13.35
C LYS A 312 11.70 -30.79 13.68
N VAL A 313 10.60 -31.37 13.23
CA VAL A 313 9.39 -31.36 14.04
C VAL A 313 9.86 -31.87 15.39
N ARG A 314 10.20 -30.95 16.31
CA ARG A 314 10.04 -31.24 17.72
C ARG A 314 8.58 -31.65 17.79
N PRO A 315 8.24 -32.90 18.15
CA PRO A 315 6.86 -33.20 18.44
C PRO A 315 6.39 -32.11 19.41
N GLN A 316 5.22 -31.55 19.14
CA GLN A 316 4.51 -30.77 20.13
C GLN A 316 4.26 -31.67 21.33
N ASN A 317 5.24 -31.74 22.24
CA ASN A 317 5.07 -32.19 23.62
C ASN A 317 4.19 -31.18 24.40
N GLY A 318 3.38 -30.38 23.72
CA GLY A 318 2.34 -29.52 24.29
C GLY A 318 0.95 -30.10 24.09
N VAL A 319 0.68 -30.83 22.99
CA VAL A 319 -0.64 -31.47 22.80
C VAL A 319 -0.70 -32.80 23.55
N SER A 320 0.39 -33.57 23.54
CA SER A 320 0.49 -34.77 24.39
C SER A 320 0.53 -34.44 25.88
N ASN A 321 1.16 -33.32 26.29
CA ASN A 321 1.16 -32.91 27.69
C ASN A 321 -0.17 -32.30 28.13
N VAL A 322 -0.88 -31.54 27.30
CA VAL A 322 -2.22 -31.07 27.68
C VAL A 322 -3.20 -32.24 27.75
N GLN A 323 -3.19 -33.18 26.81
CA GLN A 323 -4.03 -34.39 26.93
C GLN A 323 -3.58 -35.31 28.07
N ALA A 324 -2.28 -35.46 28.34
CA ALA A 324 -1.80 -36.25 29.48
C ALA A 324 -2.11 -35.59 30.82
N VAL A 325 -1.99 -34.27 30.94
CA VAL A 325 -2.37 -33.51 32.15
C VAL A 325 -3.88 -33.50 32.34
N THR A 326 -4.65 -33.36 31.25
CA THR A 326 -6.13 -33.43 31.29
C THR A 326 -6.59 -34.83 31.68
N ASN A 327 -6.00 -35.88 31.11
CA ASN A 327 -6.31 -37.26 31.46
C ASN A 327 -5.85 -37.60 32.90
N ALA A 328 -4.70 -37.08 33.35
CA ALA A 328 -4.24 -37.26 34.72
C ALA A 328 -5.21 -36.57 35.72
N TYR A 329 -5.63 -35.34 35.41
CA TYR A 329 -6.59 -34.58 36.21
C TYR A 329 -7.95 -35.29 36.32
N PHE A 330 -8.52 -35.74 35.20
CA PHE A 330 -9.80 -36.48 35.22
C PHE A 330 -9.67 -37.86 35.87
N SER A 331 -8.51 -38.51 35.79
CA SER A 331 -8.27 -39.78 36.49
C SER A 331 -8.16 -39.62 38.02
N GLN A 332 -7.62 -38.49 38.49
CA GLN A 332 -7.60 -38.14 39.92
C GLN A 332 -8.99 -37.77 40.41
N LEU A 333 -9.78 -37.05 39.60
CA LEU A 333 -11.17 -36.76 39.92
C LEU A 333 -11.99 -38.05 40.00
N ALA A 334 -11.86 -38.99 39.07
CA ALA A 334 -12.60 -40.26 39.12
C ALA A 334 -12.32 -41.07 40.41
N LYS A 335 -11.13 -40.95 41.00
CA LYS A 335 -10.76 -41.60 42.28
C LYS A 335 -11.31 -40.89 43.53
N GLN A 336 -11.82 -39.67 43.40
CA GLN A 336 -12.43 -38.93 44.50
C GLN A 336 -13.95 -39.13 44.58
N TRP A 337 -14.55 -39.73 43.54
CA TRP A 337 -16.00 -39.96 43.42
C TRP A 337 -16.40 -41.45 43.55
N LEU A 338 -15.42 -42.32 43.83
CA LEU A 338 -15.56 -43.69 44.32
C LEU A 338 -14.99 -43.73 45.73
#